data_AF-A0A539CQL4-F1
#
_entry.id   AF-A0A539CQL4-F1
#
_cell.length_a   1.000
_cell.length_b   1.000
_cell.length_c   1.000
_cell.angle_alpha   90.00
_cell.angle_beta   90.00
_cell.angle_gamma   90.00
#
_symmetry.space_group_name_H-M   'P 1'
#
loop_
_entity.id
_entity.type
_entity.pdbx_description
1 polymer ?
#
loop_
_entity_poly.entity_id
_entity_poly.type
_entity_poly.pdbx_seq_one_letter_code
_entity_poly.pdbx_strand_id
1 'polypeptide(L)'
;MAMAYAAVWFCFLSIFFNLISLGIAAIRVRPGLMPLPPPRAAPGVSVVRPLCGLDNFCEETLQSSFELDYPSYEIIFCFARATDPAGDEKVSANPKLNNCVRGWTRPATIGSFSPMANVLMPKDYIQHLLMSWRHRSGLVCSMPLGSRPGNRWAELECAFLNTFEARWQYCAEAFGMGFAQGKSMLWRREGGRDPRARR
;
A
#
# COMPACT_ATOMS: atom_id res chain seq x y z
N MET A 1 15.51 24.47 -38.01
CA MET A 1 14.56 25.26 -37.19
C MET A 1 13.40 24.43 -36.65
N ALA A 2 12.68 23.65 -37.47
CA ALA A 2 11.55 22.82 -37.01
C ALA A 2 11.88 21.86 -35.83
N MET A 3 13.04 21.20 -35.86
CA MET A 3 13.48 20.28 -34.79
C MET A 3 13.74 20.99 -33.46
N ALA A 4 14.22 22.25 -33.49
CA ALA A 4 14.41 23.05 -32.28
C ALA A 4 13.06 23.47 -31.67
N TYR A 5 12.09 23.88 -32.50
CA TYR A 5 10.74 24.17 -32.03
C TYR A 5 10.04 22.92 -31.45
N ALA A 6 10.24 21.75 -32.05
CA ALA A 6 9.71 20.50 -31.52
C ALA A 6 10.30 20.16 -30.14
N ALA A 7 11.62 20.32 -29.96
CA ALA A 7 12.27 20.09 -28.67
C ALA A 7 11.77 21.06 -27.59
N VAL A 8 11.61 22.35 -27.94
CA VAL A 8 11.08 23.36 -27.02
C VAL A 8 9.64 23.03 -26.60
N TRP A 9 8.78 22.67 -27.56
CA TRP A 9 7.41 22.23 -27.27
C TRP A 9 7.36 21.00 -26.37
N PHE A 10 8.22 20.02 -26.61
CA PHE A 10 8.33 18.83 -25.77
C PHE A 10 8.72 19.19 -24.33
N CYS A 11 9.68 20.08 -24.12
CA CYS A 11 10.09 20.55 -22.80
C CYS A 11 8.95 21.28 -22.08
N PHE A 12 8.26 22.21 -22.75
CA PHE A 12 7.13 22.92 -22.17
C PHE A 12 6.00 21.97 -21.78
N LEU A 13 5.66 21.02 -22.65
CA LEU A 13 4.63 20.01 -22.37
C LEU A 13 5.03 19.12 -21.19
N SER A 14 6.30 18.72 -21.11
CA SER A 14 6.83 17.89 -20.02
C SER A 14 6.81 18.62 -18.68
N ILE A 15 7.18 19.90 -18.67
CA ILE A 15 7.09 20.75 -17.48
C ILE A 15 5.63 20.92 -17.06
N PHE A 16 4.73 21.20 -18.00
CA PHE A 16 3.30 21.35 -17.74
C PHE A 16 2.70 20.10 -17.08
N PHE A 17 2.97 18.90 -17.62
CA PHE A 17 2.50 17.65 -17.00
C PHE A 17 3.10 17.40 -15.62
N ASN A 18 4.38 17.74 -15.41
CA ASN A 18 5.00 17.64 -14.08
C ASN A 18 4.37 18.60 -13.06
N LEU A 19 4.06 19.84 -13.47
CA LEU A 19 3.41 20.81 -12.60
C LEU A 19 1.97 20.41 -12.25
N ILE A 20 1.20 19.92 -13.22
CA ILE A 20 -0.16 19.42 -12.97
C ILE A 20 -0.15 18.27 -11.96
N SER A 21 0.68 17.27 -12.20
CA SER A 21 0.76 16.10 -11.32
C SER A 21 1.31 16.45 -9.93
N LEU A 22 2.22 17.43 -9.82
CA LEU A 22 2.65 17.97 -8.54
C LEU A 22 1.48 18.69 -7.82
N GLY A 23 0.69 19.49 -8.53
CA GLY A 23 -0.50 20.14 -7.99
C GLY A 23 -1.55 19.13 -7.48
N ILE A 24 -1.83 18.08 -8.26
CA ILE A 24 -2.74 16.99 -7.86
C ILE A 24 -2.22 16.31 -6.60
N ALA A 25 -0.93 15.94 -6.57
CA ALA A 25 -0.34 15.31 -5.40
C ALA A 25 -0.39 16.24 -4.18
N ALA A 26 -0.07 17.53 -4.32
CA ALA A 26 -0.13 18.49 -3.22
C ALA A 26 -1.56 18.65 -2.65
N ILE A 27 -2.60 18.60 -3.50
CA ILE A 27 -4.00 18.64 -3.05
C ILE A 27 -4.39 17.34 -2.33
N ARG A 28 -3.94 16.19 -2.84
CA ARG A 28 -4.29 14.84 -2.34
C ARG A 28 -3.52 14.44 -1.09
N VAL A 29 -2.30 14.92 -0.93
CA VAL A 29 -1.41 14.70 0.22
C VAL A 29 -1.73 15.70 1.35
N ARG A 30 -2.69 16.62 1.16
CA ARG A 30 -3.04 17.60 2.20
C ARG A 30 -3.24 16.92 3.55
N PRO A 31 -2.59 17.43 4.61
CA PRO A 31 -2.33 16.62 5.78
C PRO A 31 -3.62 16.45 6.60
N GLY A 32 -4.13 15.22 6.66
CA GLY A 32 -4.86 14.77 7.84
C GLY A 32 -3.84 14.52 8.94
N LEU A 33 -3.29 15.58 9.55
CA LEU A 33 -2.32 15.50 10.67
C LEU A 33 -2.92 14.93 11.96
N MET A 34 -4.21 14.62 11.96
CA MET A 34 -4.87 14.05 13.13
C MET A 34 -4.88 12.54 13.01
N PRO A 35 -4.36 11.82 14.02
CA PRO A 35 -4.59 10.39 14.16
C PRO A 35 -6.06 10.10 14.01
N LEU A 36 -6.39 9.18 13.11
CA LEU A 36 -7.79 8.92 12.80
C LEU A 36 -8.39 7.92 13.80
N PRO A 37 -9.49 8.28 14.48
CA PRO A 37 -10.11 7.37 15.43
C PRO A 37 -10.69 6.16 14.70
N PRO A 38 -10.65 4.96 15.31
CA PRO A 38 -11.27 3.78 14.73
C PRO A 38 -12.78 3.99 14.54
N PRO A 39 -13.39 3.44 13.47
CA PRO A 39 -14.83 3.51 13.27
C PRO A 39 -15.61 2.88 14.44
N ARG A 40 -16.72 3.49 14.86
CA ARG A 40 -17.57 2.96 15.96
C ARG A 40 -18.08 1.53 15.70
N ALA A 41 -18.32 1.19 14.44
CA ALA A 41 -18.67 -0.15 13.97
C ALA A 41 -17.52 -0.71 13.12
N ALA A 42 -16.32 -0.77 13.70
CA ALA A 42 -15.12 -1.26 13.04
C ALA A 42 -15.31 -2.72 12.55
N PRO A 43 -15.18 -3.01 11.24
CA PRO A 43 -15.15 -4.39 10.77
C PRO A 43 -13.93 -5.12 11.33
N GLY A 44 -14.03 -6.44 11.48
CA GLY A 44 -12.86 -7.28 11.71
C GLY A 44 -11.92 -7.23 10.50
N VAL A 45 -10.64 -6.98 10.74
CA VAL A 45 -9.61 -6.86 9.70
C VAL A 45 -8.51 -7.89 9.93
N SER A 46 -8.14 -8.64 8.90
CA SER A 46 -7.01 -9.57 8.98
C SER A 46 -5.81 -8.95 8.28
N VAL A 47 -4.71 -8.77 8.99
CA VAL A 47 -3.44 -8.24 8.48
C VAL A 47 -2.53 -9.42 8.11
N VAL A 48 -2.41 -9.70 6.82
CA VAL A 48 -1.51 -10.76 6.34
C VAL A 48 -0.11 -10.20 6.13
N ARG A 49 0.88 -10.82 6.79
CA ARG A 49 2.30 -10.45 6.79
C ARG A 49 3.13 -11.62 6.24
N PRO A 50 3.52 -11.60 4.96
CA PRO A 50 4.44 -12.58 4.41
C PRO A 50 5.86 -12.30 4.87
N LEU A 51 6.51 -13.29 5.45
CA LEU A 51 7.89 -13.24 5.93
C LEU A 51 8.74 -14.24 5.13
N CYS A 52 9.88 -13.77 4.63
CA CYS A 52 10.83 -14.59 3.89
C CYS A 52 12.25 -14.17 4.27
N GLY A 53 12.89 -14.93 5.17
CA GLY A 53 14.21 -14.55 5.69
C GLY A 53 14.18 -13.33 6.61
N LEU A 54 15.31 -12.63 6.70
CA LEU A 54 15.46 -11.37 7.44
C LEU A 54 15.41 -10.20 6.46
N ASP A 55 14.28 -9.49 6.44
CA ASP A 55 14.15 -8.21 5.74
C ASP A 55 14.76 -7.06 6.59
N ASN A 56 15.13 -5.96 5.92
CA ASN A 56 15.59 -4.75 6.60
C ASN A 56 14.49 -4.22 7.53
N PHE A 57 14.88 -3.83 8.75
CA PHE A 57 13.97 -3.31 9.78
C PHE A 57 12.85 -4.29 10.18
N CYS A 58 13.07 -5.59 10.04
CA CYS A 58 12.11 -6.65 10.37
C CYS A 58 11.44 -6.49 11.73
N GLU A 59 12.23 -6.22 12.78
CA GLU A 59 11.69 -6.09 14.15
C GLU A 59 10.71 -4.92 14.25
N GLU A 60 11.09 -3.76 13.75
CA GLU A 60 10.26 -2.55 13.83
C GLU A 60 9.00 -2.65 12.96
N THR A 61 9.10 -3.25 11.77
CA THR A 61 7.94 -3.41 10.88
C THR A 61 6.98 -4.47 11.41
N LEU A 62 7.50 -5.54 12.03
CA LEU A 62 6.68 -6.51 12.76
C LEU A 62 6.02 -5.88 13.98
N GLN A 63 6.77 -5.15 14.81
CA GLN A 63 6.27 -4.44 15.98
C GLN A 63 5.15 -3.48 15.59
N SER A 64 5.30 -2.73 14.49
CA SER A 64 4.27 -1.82 14.00
C SER A 64 2.95 -2.51 13.64
N SER A 65 2.97 -3.82 13.38
CA SER A 65 1.75 -4.61 13.17
C SER A 65 0.98 -4.86 14.46
N PHE A 66 1.68 -5.03 15.58
CA PHE A 66 1.08 -5.25 16.90
C PHE A 66 0.63 -3.95 17.58
N GLU A 67 1.18 -2.82 17.15
CA GLU A 67 0.87 -1.49 17.71
C GLU A 67 -0.23 -0.73 16.96
N LEU A 68 -0.97 -1.42 16.07
CA LEU A 68 -2.09 -0.82 15.36
C LEU A 68 -3.20 -0.43 16.36
N ASP A 69 -3.64 0.82 16.29
CA ASP A 69 -4.74 1.37 17.10
C ASP A 69 -6.08 1.03 16.43
N TYR A 70 -6.42 -0.26 16.42
CA TYR A 70 -7.64 -0.75 15.82
C TYR A 70 -8.30 -1.81 16.71
N PRO A 71 -9.63 -1.75 16.95
CA PRO A 71 -10.26 -2.53 18.01
C PRO A 71 -10.42 -4.03 17.71
N SER A 72 -10.47 -4.43 16.43
CA SER A 72 -10.69 -5.83 16.05
C SER A 72 -9.87 -6.16 14.81
N TYR A 73 -8.65 -6.65 15.03
CA TYR A 73 -7.82 -7.18 13.96
C TYR A 73 -7.07 -8.44 14.40
N GLU A 74 -6.73 -9.27 13.41
CA GLU A 74 -5.82 -10.39 13.58
C GLU A 74 -4.59 -10.20 12.70
N ILE A 75 -3.47 -10.80 13.09
CA ILE A 75 -2.24 -10.78 12.29
C ILE A 75 -1.93 -12.21 11.88
N ILE A 76 -1.77 -12.43 10.58
CA ILE A 76 -1.44 -13.73 10.00
C ILE A 76 -0.04 -13.66 9.43
N PHE A 77 0.90 -14.34 10.09
CA PHE A 77 2.26 -14.51 9.58
C PHE A 77 2.33 -15.68 8.61
N CYS A 78 2.76 -15.41 7.38
CA CYS A 78 3.00 -16.44 6.37
C CYS A 78 4.52 -16.58 6.20
N PHE A 79 5.11 -17.69 6.64
CA PHE A 79 6.55 -17.90 6.51
C PHE A 79 6.87 -18.67 5.22
N ALA A 80 7.70 -18.10 4.36
CA ALA A 80 8.29 -18.82 3.24
C ALA A 80 9.55 -19.56 3.72
N ARG A 81 9.48 -20.89 3.88
CA ARG A 81 10.65 -21.76 4.09
C ARG A 81 10.84 -22.67 2.88
N ALA A 82 12.09 -22.86 2.46
CA ALA A 82 12.46 -23.82 1.42
C ALA A 82 12.11 -25.29 1.80
N THR A 83 11.92 -25.57 3.09
CA THR A 83 11.62 -26.90 3.65
C THR A 83 10.18 -27.05 4.15
N ASP A 84 9.28 -26.11 3.82
CA ASP A 84 7.88 -26.21 4.24
C ASP A 84 7.18 -27.38 3.52
N PRO A 85 6.73 -28.44 4.25
CA PRO A 85 6.06 -29.59 3.65
C PRO A 85 4.73 -29.25 2.97
N ALA A 86 4.18 -28.05 3.18
CA ALA A 86 2.99 -27.56 2.48
C ALA A 86 3.26 -27.14 1.01
N GLY A 87 4.53 -27.06 0.59
CA GLY A 87 4.89 -26.75 -0.80
C GLY A 87 4.74 -25.26 -1.18
N ASP A 88 5.52 -24.82 -2.15
CA ASP A 88 5.39 -23.48 -2.76
C ASP A 88 4.13 -23.47 -3.65
N GLU A 89 3.00 -23.03 -3.12
CA GLU A 89 1.75 -22.90 -3.89
C GLU A 89 1.92 -21.83 -4.96
N LYS A 90 2.28 -22.26 -6.18
CA LYS A 90 2.59 -21.37 -7.31
C LYS A 90 1.32 -20.79 -7.92
N VAL A 91 0.79 -19.74 -7.29
CA VAL A 91 -0.33 -18.95 -7.82
C VAL A 91 0.17 -17.89 -8.82
N SER A 92 1.41 -17.45 -8.70
CA SER A 92 2.02 -16.45 -9.57
C SER A 92 3.53 -16.65 -9.72
N ALA A 93 4.13 -15.88 -10.63
CA ALA A 93 5.59 -15.78 -10.76
C ALA A 93 6.26 -15.05 -9.58
N ASN A 94 5.50 -14.40 -8.68
CA ASN A 94 6.03 -13.70 -7.52
C ASN A 94 5.97 -14.58 -6.26
N PRO A 95 7.12 -15.01 -5.71
CA PRO A 95 7.17 -15.86 -4.52
C PRO A 95 6.50 -15.23 -3.28
N LYS A 96 6.51 -13.90 -3.17
CA LYS A 96 5.84 -13.21 -2.06
C LYS A 96 4.32 -13.36 -2.18
N LEU A 97 3.76 -13.22 -3.38
CA LEU A 97 2.32 -13.42 -3.59
C LEU A 97 1.90 -14.86 -3.29
N ASN A 98 2.71 -15.84 -3.68
CA ASN A 98 2.47 -17.25 -3.40
C ASN A 98 2.39 -17.52 -1.88
N ASN A 99 3.28 -16.88 -1.11
CA ASN A 99 3.25 -16.98 0.35
C ASN A 99 1.98 -16.36 0.95
N CYS A 100 1.46 -15.29 0.35
CA CYS A 100 0.32 -14.54 0.85
C CYS A 100 -1.01 -15.27 0.69
N VAL A 101 -1.14 -16.09 -0.35
CA VAL A 101 -2.34 -16.90 -0.60
C VAL A 101 -2.63 -17.82 0.59
N ARG A 102 -1.60 -18.31 1.29
CA ARG A 102 -1.75 -19.13 2.50
C ARG A 102 -2.43 -18.39 3.66
N GLY A 103 -2.18 -17.09 3.79
CA GLY A 103 -2.87 -16.24 4.76
C GLY A 103 -4.28 -15.89 4.31
N TRP A 104 -4.47 -15.77 2.99
CA TRP A 104 -5.75 -15.43 2.37
C TRP A 104 -6.82 -16.51 2.51
N THR A 105 -6.44 -17.79 2.46
CA THR A 105 -7.39 -18.92 2.54
C THR A 105 -8.04 -19.09 3.91
N ARG A 106 -7.49 -18.49 4.97
CA ARG A 106 -8.09 -18.55 6.32
C ARG A 106 -9.38 -17.72 6.39
N PRO A 107 -10.42 -18.16 7.12
CA PRO A 107 -11.70 -17.46 7.19
C PRO A 107 -11.56 -16.11 7.92
N ALA A 108 -11.89 -15.02 7.21
CA ALA A 108 -11.77 -13.63 7.67
C ALA A 108 -12.81 -12.74 6.98
N THR A 109 -13.25 -11.68 7.67
CA THR A 109 -14.35 -10.79 7.20
C THR A 109 -13.89 -9.82 6.11
N ILE A 110 -12.81 -9.06 6.36
CA ILE A 110 -12.17 -8.12 5.42
C ILE A 110 -10.65 -8.31 5.50
N GLY A 111 -10.00 -8.51 4.37
CA GLY A 111 -8.55 -8.77 4.31
C GLY A 111 -7.74 -7.50 4.08
N SER A 112 -6.96 -7.06 5.06
CA SER A 112 -5.87 -6.10 4.86
C SER A 112 -4.61 -6.86 4.50
N PHE A 113 -4.05 -6.55 3.34
CA PHE A 113 -2.95 -7.27 2.75
C PHE A 113 -1.72 -6.37 2.63
N SER A 114 -0.70 -6.62 3.45
CA SER A 114 0.62 -6.02 3.25
C SER A 114 1.58 -7.06 2.66
N PRO A 115 1.66 -7.18 1.33
CA PRO A 115 2.57 -8.13 0.63
C PRO A 115 4.07 -7.93 0.93
N MET A 116 4.47 -6.85 1.61
CA MET A 116 5.87 -6.53 1.86
C MET A 116 6.14 -6.32 3.34
N ALA A 117 6.95 -7.20 3.93
CA ALA A 117 7.32 -7.16 5.34
C ALA A 117 8.13 -5.93 5.75
N ASN A 118 8.77 -5.23 4.81
CA ASN A 118 9.56 -4.03 5.07
C ASN A 118 8.72 -2.73 5.09
N VAL A 119 7.39 -2.81 5.15
CA VAL A 119 6.51 -1.64 5.27
C VAL A 119 6.16 -1.38 6.72
N LEU A 120 6.58 -0.22 7.23
CA LEU A 120 6.18 0.32 8.52
C LEU A 120 4.73 0.82 8.45
N MET A 121 3.91 0.43 9.43
CA MET A 121 2.51 0.86 9.51
C MET A 121 2.34 1.90 10.61
N PRO A 122 1.83 3.11 10.30
CA PRO A 122 1.33 4.02 11.32
C PRO A 122 0.23 3.38 12.17
N LYS A 123 0.03 3.86 13.40
CA LYS A 123 -0.97 3.30 14.32
C LYS A 123 -2.39 3.33 13.74
N ASP A 124 -2.71 4.35 12.96
CA ASP A 124 -3.99 4.56 12.29
C ASP A 124 -4.02 4.05 10.84
N TYR A 125 -3.09 3.18 10.47
CA TYR A 125 -2.94 2.63 9.12
C TYR A 125 -4.23 2.01 8.56
N ILE A 126 -4.94 1.19 9.36
CA ILE A 126 -6.19 0.55 8.94
C ILE A 126 -7.27 1.61 8.69
N GLN A 127 -7.33 2.64 9.53
CA GLN A 127 -8.28 3.74 9.42
C GLN A 127 -8.08 4.48 8.10
N HIS A 128 -6.84 4.81 7.74
CA HIS A 128 -6.50 5.43 6.46
C HIS A 128 -6.96 4.59 5.25
N LEU A 129 -6.75 3.28 5.29
CA LEU A 129 -7.23 2.39 4.23
C LEU A 129 -8.77 2.34 4.17
N LEU A 130 -9.45 2.28 5.31
CA LEU A 130 -10.90 2.28 5.40
C LEU A 130 -11.54 3.62 4.99
N MET A 131 -10.83 4.74 5.11
CA MET A 131 -11.33 6.05 4.67
C MET A 131 -11.58 6.09 3.16
N SER A 132 -10.64 5.52 2.42
CA SER A 132 -10.71 5.40 0.95
C SER A 132 -11.63 4.27 0.48
N TRP A 133 -12.21 3.47 1.39
CA TRP A 133 -13.01 2.28 1.09
C TRP A 133 -14.43 2.58 0.60
N ARG A 134 -14.71 2.58 -0.71
CA ARG A 134 -16.06 2.86 -1.25
C ARG A 134 -16.90 1.58 -1.43
N HIS A 135 -18.21 1.75 -1.61
CA HIS A 135 -19.14 0.64 -1.86
C HIS A 135 -18.77 -0.23 -3.07
N ARG A 136 -18.16 0.38 -4.10
CA ARG A 136 -17.69 -0.29 -5.31
C ARG A 136 -16.20 -0.67 -5.28
N SER A 137 -15.49 -0.39 -4.18
CA SER A 137 -14.05 -0.70 -4.06
C SER A 137 -13.87 -2.20 -3.84
N GLY A 138 -13.19 -2.87 -4.78
CA GLY A 138 -12.65 -4.21 -4.58
C GLY A 138 -11.27 -4.20 -3.92
N LEU A 139 -10.54 -3.09 -4.07
CA LEU A 139 -9.18 -2.91 -3.60
C LEU A 139 -8.95 -1.43 -3.25
N VAL A 140 -8.22 -1.18 -2.16
CA VAL A 140 -7.62 0.12 -1.84
C VAL A 140 -6.12 -0.09 -1.70
N CYS A 141 -5.31 0.72 -2.38
CA CYS A 141 -3.86 0.69 -2.23
C CYS A 141 -3.40 1.96 -1.52
N SER A 142 -2.48 1.82 -0.57
CA SER A 142 -1.76 2.95 0.00
C SER A 142 -0.32 2.88 -0.46
N MET A 143 0.16 3.95 -1.10
CA MET A 143 1.53 3.99 -1.55
C MET A 143 2.46 4.18 -0.35
N PRO A 144 3.42 3.27 -0.10
CA PRO A 144 4.42 3.52 0.93
C PRO A 144 5.43 4.57 0.46
N LEU A 145 5.92 5.34 1.43
CA LEU A 145 6.92 6.36 1.22
C LEU A 145 8.26 5.89 1.78
N GLY A 146 9.35 6.17 1.06
CA GLY A 146 10.70 6.01 1.57
C GLY A 146 10.96 7.03 2.67
N SER A 147 11.33 6.57 3.87
CA SER A 147 11.43 7.42 5.06
C SER A 147 12.69 7.21 5.91
N ARG A 148 13.41 6.09 5.74
CA ARG A 148 14.59 5.74 6.54
C ARG A 148 15.79 5.40 5.63
N PRO A 149 16.38 6.38 4.95
CA PRO A 149 17.55 6.12 4.12
C PRO A 149 18.77 5.80 5.00
N GLY A 150 19.44 4.68 4.72
CA GLY A 150 20.65 4.27 5.44
C GLY A 150 21.97 4.77 4.82
N ASN A 151 21.92 5.29 3.59
CA ASN A 151 23.07 5.82 2.86
C ASN A 151 22.60 6.76 1.73
N ARG A 152 23.54 7.44 1.06
CA ARG A 152 23.23 8.41 -0.01
C ARG A 152 22.49 7.80 -1.21
N TRP A 153 22.70 6.52 -1.50
CA TRP A 153 21.96 5.82 -2.57
C TRP A 153 20.53 5.51 -2.15
N ALA A 154 20.30 5.19 -0.88
CA ALA A 154 18.98 5.03 -0.30
C ALA A 154 18.24 6.38 -0.22
N GLU A 155 18.94 7.50 0.01
CA GLU A 155 18.36 8.85 -0.11
C GLU A 155 17.88 9.13 -1.54
N LEU A 156 18.72 8.79 -2.53
CA LEU A 156 18.35 8.90 -3.94
C LEU A 156 17.13 8.04 -4.26
N GLU A 157 17.11 6.78 -3.82
CA GLU A 157 15.96 5.89 -3.98
C GLU A 157 14.70 6.48 -3.32
N CYS A 158 14.80 6.97 -2.08
CA CYS A 158 13.68 7.63 -1.40
C CYS A 158 13.18 8.85 -2.17
N ALA A 159 14.08 9.68 -2.69
CA ALA A 159 13.72 10.82 -3.52
C ALA A 159 12.97 10.38 -4.78
N PHE A 160 13.42 9.30 -5.45
CA PHE A 160 12.74 8.77 -6.62
C PHE A 160 11.36 8.17 -6.29
N LEU A 161 11.27 7.32 -5.26
CA LEU A 161 10.03 6.67 -4.82
C LEU A 161 8.96 7.70 -4.45
N ASN A 162 9.34 8.70 -3.64
CA ASN A 162 8.41 9.70 -3.14
C ASN A 162 8.01 10.70 -4.23
N THR A 163 8.96 11.12 -5.08
CA THR A 163 8.72 12.19 -6.08
C THR A 163 8.06 11.66 -7.34
N PHE A 164 8.37 10.41 -7.75
CA PHE A 164 7.84 9.84 -8.98
C PHE A 164 6.81 8.76 -8.71
N GLU A 165 7.16 7.64 -8.07
CA GLU A 165 6.25 6.49 -7.93
C GLU A 165 4.96 6.91 -7.19
N ALA A 166 5.09 7.57 -6.03
CA ALA A 166 3.93 8.02 -5.26
C ALA A 166 3.11 9.11 -5.96
N ARG A 167 3.77 10.12 -6.54
CA ARG A 167 3.09 11.19 -7.28
C ARG A 167 2.29 10.65 -8.46
N TRP A 168 2.88 9.75 -9.25
CA TRP A 168 2.22 9.19 -10.43
C TRP A 168 1.04 8.30 -10.04
N GLN A 169 1.13 7.57 -8.92
CA GLN A 169 -0.01 6.82 -8.38
C GLN A 169 -1.18 7.75 -8.00
N TYR A 170 -0.92 8.84 -7.29
CA TYR A 170 -1.97 9.82 -6.94
C TYR A 170 -2.56 10.51 -8.18
N CYS A 171 -1.71 10.80 -9.17
CA CYS A 171 -2.14 11.36 -10.45
C CYS A 171 -3.05 10.38 -11.20
N ALA A 172 -2.64 9.12 -11.33
CA ALA A 172 -3.42 8.09 -12.00
C ALA A 172 -4.78 7.86 -11.30
N GLU A 173 -4.80 7.82 -9.97
CA GLU A 173 -6.05 7.75 -9.19
C GLU A 173 -6.96 8.96 -9.44
N ALA A 174 -6.40 10.17 -9.63
CA ALA A 174 -7.17 11.36 -9.95
C ALA A 174 -7.98 11.24 -11.25
N PHE A 175 -7.44 10.50 -12.22
CA PHE A 175 -8.08 10.22 -13.50
C PHE A 175 -8.84 8.88 -13.51
N GLY A 176 -9.01 8.23 -12.35
CA GLY A 176 -9.70 6.94 -12.23
C GLY A 176 -8.89 5.73 -12.74
N MET A 177 -7.61 5.92 -13.02
CA MET A 177 -6.66 4.89 -13.50
C MET A 177 -5.75 4.39 -12.36
N GLY A 178 -6.26 4.35 -11.13
CA GLY A 178 -5.50 3.79 -10.00
C GLY A 178 -5.20 2.31 -10.24
N PHE A 179 -3.95 1.90 -10.03
CA PHE A 179 -3.52 0.52 -10.21
C PHE A 179 -3.07 -0.12 -8.91
N ALA A 180 -3.10 -1.46 -8.85
CA ALA A 180 -2.68 -2.20 -7.68
C ALA A 180 -1.16 -2.13 -7.48
N GLN A 181 -0.73 -1.76 -6.28
CA GLN A 181 0.69 -1.70 -5.93
C GLN A 181 0.94 -2.66 -4.76
N GLY A 182 1.77 -3.67 -5.03
CA GLY A 182 1.98 -4.81 -4.15
C GLY A 182 2.83 -4.52 -2.91
N LYS A 183 2.62 -3.40 -2.21
CA LYS A 183 3.26 -3.09 -0.92
C LYS A 183 2.23 -3.01 0.23
N SER A 184 1.18 -2.22 0.04
CA SER A 184 0.13 -1.97 1.04
C SER A 184 -1.22 -1.92 0.35
N MET A 185 -2.08 -2.89 0.67
CA MET A 185 -3.35 -3.12 0.00
C MET A 185 -4.43 -3.51 1.02
N LEU A 186 -5.66 -3.07 0.81
CA LEU A 186 -6.85 -3.54 1.50
C LEU A 186 -7.76 -4.16 0.45
N TRP A 187 -8.10 -5.44 0.60
CA TRP A 187 -8.87 -6.18 -0.37
C TRP A 187 -10.26 -6.52 0.16
N ARG A 188 -11.24 -6.51 -0.75
CA ARG A 188 -12.59 -6.96 -0.47
C ARG A 188 -12.58 -8.46 -0.64
N ARG A 189 -13.00 -9.18 0.40
CA ARG A 189 -13.25 -10.61 0.28
C ARG A 189 -14.65 -10.85 -0.28
N GLU A 190 -14.82 -11.87 -1.12
CA GLU A 190 -16.16 -12.33 -1.49
C GLU A 190 -16.95 -12.74 -0.23
N GLY A 191 -18.18 -12.23 -0.11
CA GLY A 191 -19.00 -12.35 1.10
C GLY A 191 -18.70 -11.32 2.20
N GLY A 192 -17.63 -10.53 2.07
CA GLY A 192 -17.32 -9.41 2.98
C GLY A 192 -18.35 -8.30 2.84
N ARG A 193 -19.15 -8.07 3.89
CA ARG A 193 -20.09 -6.94 3.95
C ARG A 193 -19.32 -5.62 3.91
N ASP A 194 -19.94 -4.62 3.31
CA ASP A 194 -19.38 -3.28 3.32
C ASP A 194 -19.24 -2.76 4.76
N PRO A 195 -18.03 -2.41 5.20
CA PRO A 195 -17.79 -1.96 6.56
C PRO A 195 -18.47 -0.64 6.91
N ARG A 196 -18.92 0.13 5.90
CA ARG A 196 -19.67 1.38 6.07
C ARG A 196 -21.19 1.22 5.93
N ALA A 197 -21.71 0.04 5.57
CA ALA A 197 -23.16 -0.16 5.33
C ALA A 197 -24.03 -0.29 6.60
N ARG A 198 -23.48 -0.13 7.81
CA ARG A 198 -24.24 0.02 9.07
C ARG A 198 -24.37 1.49 9.50
N ARG A 199 -24.65 2.39 8.57
CA ARG A 199 -25.08 3.76 8.89
C ARG A 199 -26.59 3.89 8.76
#